data_AF-A0A7S0WMA5-F1
#
_entry.id   AF-A0A7S0WMA5-F1
#
_cell.length_a   1.000
_cell.length_b   1.000
_cell.length_c   1.000
_cell.angle_alpha   90.00
_cell.angle_beta   90.00
_cell.angle_gamma   90.00
#
_symmetry.space_group_name_H-M   'P 1'
#
loop_
_entity.id
_entity.type
_entity.pdbx_description
1 polymer ?
#
loop_
_entity_poly.entity_id
_entity_poly.type
_entity_poly.pdbx_seq_one_letter_code
_entity_poly.pdbx_strand_id
1 'polypeptide(L)'
;ELQPVLASLAGLFRTCAAAATAPAKRKESEDNNKRLAHLFWKLNEGDISASVSTKLLQLCAALDTGDYNTATHIQVGLTTSDWDECSHWLTALKRLVKTRQTLG
;
A
#
# COMPACT_ATOMS: atom_id res chain seq x y z
N GLU A 1 -2.49 -6.45 -16.26
CA GLU A 1 -1.39 -7.20 -15.61
C GLU A 1 -1.04 -6.59 -14.24
N LEU A 2 -1.90 -6.77 -13.23
CA LEU A 2 -1.72 -6.15 -11.90
C LEU A 2 -1.19 -7.12 -10.84
N GLN A 3 -0.99 -8.39 -11.20
CA GLN A 3 -0.36 -9.40 -10.35
C GLN A 3 0.97 -8.98 -9.69
N PRO A 4 1.90 -8.27 -10.37
CA PRO A 4 3.14 -7.84 -9.70
C PRO A 4 2.86 -6.86 -8.55
N VAL A 5 1.87 -5.97 -8.68
CA VAL A 5 1.47 -5.04 -7.61
C VAL A 5 0.93 -5.81 -6.40
N LEU A 6 0.09 -6.82 -6.65
CA LEU A 6 -0.45 -7.68 -5.59
C LEU A 6 0.68 -8.38 -4.82
N ALA A 7 1.64 -8.95 -5.56
CA ALA A 7 2.77 -9.67 -4.97
C ALA A 7 3.67 -8.75 -4.14
N SER A 8 4.04 -7.57 -4.67
CA SER A 8 4.86 -6.60 -3.94
C SER A 8 4.18 -6.08 -2.69
N LEU A 9 2.89 -5.71 -2.76
CA LEU A 9 2.13 -5.24 -1.59
C LEU A 9 1.98 -6.33 -0.53
N ALA A 10 1.68 -7.57 -0.94
CA ALA A 10 1.58 -8.70 -0.02
C ALA A 10 2.93 -9.00 0.65
N GLY A 11 4.04 -8.92 -0.09
CA GLY A 11 5.40 -9.05 0.44
C GLY A 11 5.73 -7.97 1.47
N LEU A 12 5.46 -6.71 1.12
CA LEU A 12 5.65 -5.55 2.00
C LEU A 12 4.86 -5.69 3.30
N PHE A 13 3.61 -6.09 3.19
CA PHE A 13 2.74 -6.33 4.32
C PHE A 13 3.30 -7.42 5.23
N ARG A 14 3.72 -8.56 4.67
CA ARG A 14 4.27 -9.67 5.45
C ARG A 14 5.52 -9.26 6.24
N THR A 15 6.40 -8.46 5.64
CA THR A 15 7.55 -7.87 6.34
C THR A 15 7.11 -6.93 7.47
N CYS A 16 6.14 -6.06 7.20
CA CYS A 16 5.65 -5.10 8.19
C CYS A 16 4.92 -5.80 9.35
N ALA A 17 4.16 -6.86 9.06
CA ALA A 17 3.48 -7.69 10.04
C ALA A 17 4.49 -8.46 10.91
N ALA A 18 5.57 -8.98 10.32
CA ALA A 18 6.66 -9.62 11.06
C ALA A 18 7.37 -8.63 11.99
N ALA A 19 7.53 -7.37 11.58
CA ALA A 19 8.08 -6.30 12.41
C ALA A 19 7.11 -5.79 13.51
N ALA A 20 5.81 -6.09 13.39
CA ALA A 20 4.79 -5.73 14.36
C ALA A 20 4.79 -6.69 15.58
N THR A 21 5.86 -6.65 16.37
CA THR A 21 6.03 -7.51 17.55
C THR A 21 5.16 -7.11 18.75
N ALA A 22 4.80 -5.83 18.84
CA ALA A 22 3.94 -5.31 19.90
C ALA A 22 2.45 -5.66 19.66
N PRO A 23 1.68 -5.99 20.71
CA PRO A 23 0.26 -6.36 20.58
C PRO A 23 -0.61 -5.26 19.96
N ALA A 24 -0.29 -3.97 20.19
CA ALA A 24 -0.96 -2.85 19.53
C ALA A 24 -0.69 -2.83 18.01
N LYS A 25 0.57 -3.06 17.62
CA LYS A 25 0.97 -3.11 16.21
C LYS A 25 0.39 -4.32 15.47
N ARG A 26 0.16 -5.46 16.15
CA ARG A 26 -0.55 -6.62 15.57
C ARG A 26 -1.96 -6.25 15.13
N LYS A 27 -2.74 -5.61 16.01
CA LYS A 27 -4.10 -5.14 15.70
C LYS A 27 -4.10 -4.19 14.52
N GLU A 28 -3.19 -3.22 14.49
CA GLU A 28 -3.03 -2.33 13.33
C GLU A 28 -2.67 -3.08 12.05
N SER A 29 -1.83 -4.11 12.13
CA SER A 29 -1.45 -4.92 10.98
C SER A 29 -2.64 -5.71 10.44
N GLU A 30 -3.47 -6.30 11.30
CA GLU A 30 -4.71 -6.96 10.88
C GLU A 30 -5.69 -6.00 10.18
N ASP A 31 -5.82 -4.77 10.69
CA ASP A 31 -6.65 -3.73 10.08
C ASP A 31 -6.12 -3.32 8.70
N ASN A 32 -4.80 -3.14 8.60
CA ASN A 32 -4.13 -2.87 7.33
C ASN A 32 -4.33 -4.02 6.33
N ASN A 33 -4.33 -5.27 6.79
CA ASN A 33 -4.57 -6.44 5.95
C ASN A 33 -5.97 -6.43 5.33
N LYS A 34 -7.00 -6.13 6.14
CA LYS A 34 -8.39 -6.04 5.65
C LYS A 34 -8.55 -4.96 4.58
N ARG A 35 -7.91 -3.82 4.79
CA ARG A 35 -7.91 -2.70 3.84
C ARG A 35 -7.21 -3.04 2.52
N LEU A 36 -6.08 -3.73 2.59
CA LEU A 36 -5.38 -4.22 1.40
C LEU A 36 -6.17 -5.32 0.68
N ALA A 37 -6.83 -6.22 1.42
CA ALA A 37 -7.70 -7.23 0.81
C ALA A 37 -8.83 -6.59 0.00
N HIS A 38 -9.43 -5.51 0.52
CA HIS A 38 -10.40 -4.72 -0.23
C HIS A 38 -9.80 -4.07 -1.49
N LEU A 39 -8.59 -3.51 -1.40
CA LEU A 39 -7.86 -2.99 -2.56
C LEU A 39 -7.64 -4.10 -3.61
N PHE A 40 -7.19 -5.28 -3.19
CA PHE A 40 -6.94 -6.41 -4.07
C PHE A 40 -8.19 -6.92 -4.76
N TRP A 41 -9.32 -6.93 -4.05
CA TRP A 41 -10.60 -7.27 -4.64
C TRP A 41 -11.00 -6.27 -5.72
N LYS A 42 -10.95 -4.95 -5.42
CA LYS A 42 -11.22 -3.90 -6.42
C LYS A 42 -10.28 -3.97 -7.63
N LEU A 43 -9.01 -4.25 -7.40
CA LEU A 43 -8.01 -4.44 -8.46
C LEU A 43 -8.33 -5.65 -9.36
N ASN A 44 -8.81 -6.74 -8.79
CA ASN A 44 -9.21 -7.93 -9.54
C ASN A 44 -10.51 -7.73 -10.31
N GLU A 45 -11.47 -7.00 -9.74
CA GLU A 45 -12.71 -6.65 -10.44
C GLU A 45 -12.51 -5.57 -11.51
N GLY A 46 -11.40 -4.83 -11.46
CA GLY A 46 -11.17 -3.68 -12.33
C GLY A 46 -11.97 -2.44 -11.92
N ASP A 47 -12.50 -2.41 -10.69
CA ASP A 47 -13.19 -1.28 -10.06
C ASP A 47 -12.18 -0.23 -9.54
N ILE A 48 -11.07 -0.06 -10.27
CA ILE A 48 -10.03 0.91 -9.96
C ILE A 48 -9.69 1.65 -11.25
N SER A 49 -9.69 2.98 -11.16
CA SER A 49 -9.29 3.84 -12.27
C SER A 49 -7.87 3.52 -12.74
N ALA A 50 -7.65 3.59 -14.05
CA ALA A 50 -6.33 3.35 -14.67
C ALA A 50 -5.24 4.23 -14.05
N SER A 51 -5.58 5.47 -13.69
CA SER A 51 -4.70 6.42 -12.98
C SER A 51 -4.22 5.86 -11.64
N VAL A 52 -5.12 5.31 -10.83
CA VAL A 52 -4.81 4.75 -9.51
C VAL A 52 -3.96 3.50 -9.65
N SER A 53 -4.30 2.61 -10.60
CA SER A 53 -3.53 1.39 -10.85
C SER A 53 -2.07 1.69 -11.25
N THR A 54 -1.86 2.70 -12.11
CA THR A 54 -0.54 3.14 -12.56
C THR A 54 0.28 3.71 -11.40
N LYS A 55 -0.32 4.61 -10.62
CA LYS A 55 0.30 5.18 -9.42
C LYS A 55 0.67 4.09 -8.41
N LEU A 56 -0.21 3.12 -8.16
CA LEU A 56 0.09 1.97 -7.28
C LEU A 56 1.29 1.14 -7.77
N LEU A 57 1.39 0.93 -9.08
CA LEU A 57 2.51 0.22 -9.70
C LEU A 57 3.83 0.96 -9.49
N GLN A 58 3.83 2.27 -9.74
CA GLN A 58 4.99 3.14 -9.49
C GLN A 58 5.38 3.18 -8.02
N LEU A 59 4.39 3.20 -7.11
CA LEU A 59 4.64 3.21 -5.67
C LEU A 59 5.26 1.89 -5.20
N CYS A 60 4.79 0.75 -5.72
CA CYS A 60 5.39 -0.55 -5.42
C CYS A 60 6.83 -0.64 -5.94
N ALA A 61 7.07 -0.17 -7.17
CA ALA A 61 8.42 -0.13 -7.74
C ALA A 61 9.36 0.76 -6.91
N ALA A 62 8.90 1.95 -6.50
CA ALA A 62 9.67 2.86 -5.66
C ALA A 62 9.98 2.25 -4.27
N LEU A 63 9.03 1.53 -3.68
CA LEU A 63 9.28 0.81 -2.43
C LEU A 63 10.26 -0.35 -2.57
N ASP A 64 10.26 -1.04 -3.71
CA ASP A 64 11.17 -2.15 -4.00
C ASP A 64 12.62 -1.64 -4.16
N THR A 65 12.80 -0.46 -4.76
CA THR A 65 14.10 0.21 -4.90
C THR A 65 14.54 0.96 -3.64
N GLY A 66 13.71 1.04 -2.61
CA GLY A 66 13.97 1.83 -1.40
C GLY A 66 13.81 3.35 -1.60
N ASP A 67 13.21 3.79 -2.71
CA ASP A 67 12.90 5.19 -2.98
C ASP A 67 11.58 5.61 -2.31
N TYR A 68 11.69 5.89 -1.01
CA TYR A 68 10.56 6.31 -0.23
C TYR A 68 10.09 7.74 -0.53
N ASN A 69 10.94 8.59 -1.13
CA ASN A 69 10.56 9.94 -1.55
C ASN A 69 9.55 9.87 -2.69
N THR A 70 9.86 9.08 -3.72
CA THR A 70 8.96 8.83 -4.85
C THR A 70 7.66 8.17 -4.38
N ALA A 71 7.74 7.15 -3.51
CA ALA A 71 6.56 6.51 -2.93
C ALA A 71 5.65 7.51 -2.19
N THR A 72 6.24 8.43 -1.41
CA THR A 72 5.49 9.47 -0.68
C THR A 72 4.83 10.45 -1.65
N HIS A 73 5.55 10.90 -2.68
CA HIS A 73 5.02 11.82 -3.68
C HIS A 73 3.81 11.24 -4.43
N ILE A 74 3.92 9.99 -4.88
CA ILE A 74 2.83 9.28 -5.55
C ILE A 74 1.62 9.15 -4.63
N GLN A 75 1.86 8.84 -3.35
CA GLN A 75 0.79 8.74 -2.37
C GLN A 75 0.05 10.07 -2.21
N VAL A 76 0.77 11.19 -2.11
CA VAL A 76 0.16 12.54 -2.07
C VAL A 76 -0.70 12.76 -3.33
N GLY A 77 -0.22 12.37 -4.51
CA GLY A 77 -0.97 12.45 -5.76
C GLY A 77 -2.22 11.56 -5.82
N LEU A 78 -2.25 10.43 -5.12
CA LEU A 78 -3.48 9.63 -4.92
C LEU A 78 -4.45 10.32 -3.96
N THR A 79 -3.90 10.96 -2.91
CA THR A 79 -4.67 11.66 -1.87
C THR A 79 -5.38 12.90 -2.41
N THR A 80 -4.85 13.52 -3.47
CA THR A 80 -5.41 14.74 -4.06
C THR A 80 -6.35 14.46 -5.23
N SER A 81 -6.05 13.49 -6.08
CA SER A 81 -6.85 13.19 -7.27
C SER A 81 -7.99 12.19 -7.01
N ASP A 82 -7.71 11.14 -6.24
CA ASP A 82 -8.51 9.91 -6.22
C ASP A 82 -8.89 9.52 -4.77
N TRP A 83 -9.05 10.52 -3.88
CA TRP A 83 -9.24 10.31 -2.44
C TRP A 83 -10.43 9.42 -2.10
N ASP A 84 -11.57 9.58 -2.77
CA ASP A 84 -12.80 8.86 -2.40
C ASP A 84 -12.64 7.33 -2.55
N GLU A 85 -12.04 6.90 -3.66
CA GLU A 85 -11.75 5.50 -3.96
C GLU A 85 -10.55 4.96 -3.16
N CYS A 86 -9.58 5.83 -2.87
CA CYS A 86 -8.33 5.43 -2.24
C CYS A 86 -8.37 5.47 -0.71
N SER A 87 -9.12 6.39 -0.11
CA SER A 87 -9.18 6.72 1.33
C SER A 87 -9.19 5.49 2.24
N HIS A 88 -10.00 4.49 1.88
CA HIS A 88 -10.17 3.26 2.63
C HIS A 88 -8.86 2.48 2.85
N TRP A 89 -8.04 2.34 1.81
CA TRP A 89 -6.80 1.56 1.83
C TRP A 89 -5.53 2.42 1.83
N LEU A 90 -5.62 3.68 1.41
CA LEU A 90 -4.52 4.64 1.37
C LEU A 90 -3.92 4.87 2.77
N THR A 91 -4.77 4.90 3.80
CA THR A 91 -4.34 5.02 5.20
C THR A 91 -3.45 3.85 5.63
N ALA A 92 -3.79 2.62 5.22
CA ALA A 92 -2.98 1.44 5.47
C ALA A 92 -1.66 1.52 4.68
N LEU A 93 -1.74 1.91 3.41
CA LEU A 93 -0.57 2.10 2.55
C LEU A 93 0.44 3.10 3.15
N LYS A 94 -0.05 4.23 3.70
CA LYS A 94 0.80 5.27 4.32
C LYS A 94 1.57 4.72 5.52
N ARG A 95 0.89 3.93 6.34
CA ARG A 95 1.49 3.28 7.51
C ARG A 95 2.54 2.26 7.10
N LEU A 96 2.28 1.49 6.04
CA LEU A 96 3.24 0.52 5.51
C LEU A 96 4.50 1.19 4.98
N VAL A 97 4.36 2.23 4.15
CA VAL A 97 5.50 3.03 3.64
C VAL A 97 6.33 3.57 4.81
N LYS A 98 5.68 4.18 5.80
CA LYS A 98 6.36 4.73 6.98
C LYS A 98 7.04 3.66 7.83
N THR A 99 6.41 2.49 7.96
CA THR A 99 7.01 1.38 8.71
C THR A 99 8.21 0.81 7.96
N ARG A 100 8.12 0.67 6.62
CA ARG A 100 9.24 0.25 5.77
C ARG A 100 10.41 1.23 5.86
N GLN A 101 10.13 2.53 5.74
CA GLN A 101 11.10 3.62 5.99
C GLN A 101 11.79 3.50 7.36
N THR A 102 11.07 3.05 8.38
CA THR A 102 11.63 2.88 9.73
C THR A 102 12.46 1.61 9.86
N LEU A 103 12.19 0.60 9.03
CA LEU A 103 12.88 -0.70 9.06
C LEU A 103 14.18 -0.71 8.26
N GLY A 104 14.38 0.22 7.32
CA GLY A 104 15.55 0.32 6.45
C GLY A 104 15.25 -0.20 5.06
#